data_AF-A0A8C3PZZ4-F1
#
_entry.id   AF-A0A8C3PZZ4-F1
#
_cell.length_a   1.000
_cell.length_b   1.000
_cell.length_c   1.000
_cell.angle_alpha   90.00
_cell.angle_beta   90.00
_cell.angle_gamma   90.00
#
_symmetry.space_group_name_H-M   'P 1'
#
loop_
_entity.id
_entity.type
_entity.pdbx_description
1 polymer ?
#
loop_
_entity_poly.entity_id
_entity_poly.type
_entity_poly.pdbx_seq_one_letter_code
_entity_poly.pdbx_strand_id
1 'polypeptide(L)'
;MEHLRVRRAGFAYRRKYEHFLQRYKSLCPATWPHWHGPAAEGVERLIKHIGYKPEEYKLGRTKIFIRFPKTLFATEDAFEIRKHLLVSRLQAKYKGRLGKRDYQKKRKAAIKLEACWRGVLARKEAKKRTWAVEIIRKFIKGFINRKKPLCPENIEFVRLVQYKYLMKLRDHIPRNVLDKSWLQPPSILEEISEMLQKMCIRNLVRKYCRGVTPERKVQLQQKAVTSAIFRGKKEGYQQSINLLFADTRLKETDINPKVLQLIQGEKVKYATPVVKYDRNGFKARDRLLVLTQSSAYVVEMAKIKQKIDYATLKGISTSNLGDGIVVIHVPEDNKQKGDVILQCEHVFETVTKLCMLANKQNLVKVVKGSLRFRIGSGKEGTMVFTVGPEPHVFKAKDGQLTVVRKPSAARD
;
A
#
# COMPACT_ATOMS: atom_id res chain seq x y z
N MET A 1 2.70 117.02 -25.45
CA MET A 1 2.08 116.08 -26.42
C MET A 1 2.71 116.13 -27.82
N GLU A 2 3.58 117.09 -28.14
CA GLU A 2 4.18 117.26 -29.48
C GLU A 2 5.35 116.33 -29.77
N HIS A 3 6.25 116.10 -28.80
CA HIS A 3 7.36 115.15 -28.95
C HIS A 3 6.91 113.69 -29.18
N LEU A 4 5.75 113.31 -28.65
CA LEU A 4 5.12 112.00 -28.93
C LEU A 4 4.48 111.96 -30.33
N ARG A 5 3.91 113.07 -30.81
CA ARG A 5 3.37 113.22 -32.18
C ARG A 5 4.47 113.18 -33.24
N VAL A 6 5.60 113.87 -33.04
CA VAL A 6 6.77 113.84 -33.95
C VAL A 6 7.39 112.43 -34.01
N ARG A 7 7.46 111.71 -32.88
CA ARG A 7 7.87 110.30 -32.86
C ARG A 7 6.86 109.36 -33.53
N ARG A 8 5.55 109.68 -33.52
CA ARG A 8 4.50 108.91 -34.22
C ARG A 8 4.47 109.14 -35.74
N ALA A 9 4.91 110.30 -36.22
CA ALA A 9 5.04 110.59 -37.65
C ALA A 9 6.32 110.00 -38.28
N GLY A 10 7.39 109.85 -37.48
CA GLY A 10 8.67 109.28 -37.89
C GLY A 10 8.88 107.80 -37.51
N PHE A 11 10.15 107.36 -37.55
CA PHE A 11 10.53 106.00 -37.15
C PHE A 11 10.70 105.89 -35.63
N ALA A 12 9.89 105.04 -35.00
CA ALA A 12 9.90 104.76 -33.56
C ALA A 12 11.16 104.05 -33.07
N TYR A 13 11.79 103.22 -33.90
CA TYR A 13 12.99 102.45 -33.53
C TYR A 13 14.07 102.54 -34.60
N ARG A 14 15.33 102.66 -34.17
CA ARG A 14 16.49 102.82 -35.04
C ARG A 14 17.69 102.07 -34.46
N ARG A 15 18.27 101.13 -35.19
CA ARG A 15 19.44 100.38 -34.70
C ARG A 15 20.36 99.95 -35.84
N LYS A 16 21.66 99.83 -35.56
CA LYS A 16 22.64 99.28 -36.52
C LYS A 16 22.25 97.85 -36.90
N TYR A 17 22.49 97.46 -38.14
CA TYR A 17 22.13 96.13 -38.66
C TYR A 17 22.72 94.99 -37.84
N GLU A 18 23.98 95.09 -37.43
CA GLU A 18 24.67 94.08 -36.62
C GLU A 18 23.94 93.77 -35.31
N HIS A 19 23.60 94.80 -34.53
CA HIS A 19 22.93 94.60 -33.24
C HIS A 19 21.49 94.10 -33.40
N PHE A 20 20.79 94.54 -34.45
CA PHE A 20 19.43 94.06 -34.73
C PHE A 20 19.45 92.59 -35.14
N LEU A 21 20.35 92.22 -36.05
CA LEU A 21 20.52 90.84 -36.50
C LEU A 21 20.98 89.93 -35.37
N GLN A 22 21.96 90.34 -34.56
CA GLN A 22 22.45 89.53 -33.45
C GLN A 22 21.35 89.21 -32.43
N ARG A 23 20.44 90.16 -32.17
CA ARG A 23 19.30 89.96 -31.27
C ARG A 23 18.25 89.03 -31.88
N TYR A 24 17.80 89.33 -33.10
CA TYR A 24 16.61 88.69 -33.67
C TYR A 24 16.89 87.55 -34.66
N LYS A 25 18.15 87.20 -34.94
CA LYS A 25 18.54 86.13 -35.89
C LYS A 25 17.88 84.77 -35.64
N SER A 26 17.46 84.49 -34.40
CA SER A 26 16.81 83.22 -34.03
C SER A 26 15.40 83.05 -34.61
N LEU A 27 14.76 84.15 -35.02
CA LEU A 27 13.43 84.16 -35.60
C LEU A 27 13.40 83.59 -37.02
N CYS A 28 14.50 83.73 -37.79
CA CYS A 28 14.57 83.22 -39.15
C CYS A 28 15.52 82.01 -39.27
N PRO A 29 15.08 80.88 -39.86
CA PRO A 29 15.92 79.70 -40.08
C PRO A 29 17.18 79.99 -40.92
N ALA A 30 17.12 80.95 -41.85
CA ALA A 30 18.24 81.27 -42.74
C ALA A 30 19.35 82.09 -42.07
N THR A 31 19.03 82.78 -40.96
CA THR A 31 19.99 83.62 -40.21
C THR A 31 20.49 82.95 -38.92
N TRP A 32 19.87 81.85 -38.51
CA TRP A 32 20.20 81.10 -37.29
C TRP A 32 21.01 79.84 -37.62
N PRO A 33 22.00 79.43 -36.80
CA PRO A 33 22.52 80.08 -35.58
C PRO A 33 23.61 81.13 -35.83
N HIS A 34 24.32 80.99 -36.94
CA HIS A 34 25.44 81.86 -37.34
C HIS A 34 25.14 82.46 -38.70
N TRP A 35 25.40 83.77 -38.84
CA TRP A 35 25.28 84.49 -40.10
C TRP A 35 26.68 84.90 -40.55
N HIS A 36 27.02 84.59 -41.80
CA HIS A 36 28.36 84.78 -42.35
C HIS A 36 28.43 85.89 -43.44
N GLY A 37 27.28 86.46 -43.84
CA GLY A 37 27.21 87.51 -44.85
C GLY A 37 27.21 88.93 -44.27
N PRO A 38 27.07 89.96 -45.12
CA PRO A 38 26.88 91.34 -44.68
C PRO A 38 25.63 91.48 -43.79
N ALA A 39 25.72 92.31 -42.74
CA ALA A 39 24.62 92.46 -41.78
C ALA A 39 23.33 93.00 -42.42
N ALA A 40 23.43 93.84 -43.46
CA ALA A 40 22.28 94.39 -44.16
C ALA A 40 21.42 93.30 -44.84
N GLU A 41 22.08 92.37 -45.55
CA GLU A 41 21.41 91.25 -46.22
C GLU A 41 20.77 90.28 -45.21
N GLY A 42 21.45 90.02 -44.09
CA GLY A 42 20.90 89.19 -43.01
C GLY A 42 19.64 89.78 -42.40
N VAL A 43 19.62 91.11 -42.20
CA VAL A 43 18.42 91.82 -41.72
C VAL A 43 17.31 91.81 -42.75
N GLU A 44 17.62 91.94 -44.04
CA GLU A 44 16.61 91.85 -45.10
C GLU A 44 15.93 90.47 -45.14
N ARG A 45 16.70 89.38 -45.07
CA ARG A 45 16.15 88.01 -45.02
C ARG A 45 15.34 87.75 -43.75
N LEU A 46 15.77 88.30 -42.62
CA LEU A 46 15.05 88.22 -41.34
C LEU A 46 13.69 88.92 -41.42
N ILE A 47 13.65 90.15 -41.93
CA ILE A 47 12.42 90.95 -42.06
C ILE A 47 11.44 90.27 -43.03
N LYS A 48 11.94 89.77 -44.16
CA LYS A 48 11.13 89.00 -45.12
C LYS A 48 10.49 87.76 -44.48
N HIS A 49 11.22 87.05 -43.61
CA HIS A 49 10.71 85.88 -42.91
C HIS A 49 9.70 86.21 -41.80
N ILE A 50 9.93 87.31 -41.06
CA ILE A 50 8.99 87.78 -40.04
C ILE A 50 7.71 88.35 -40.69
N GLY A 51 7.80 88.85 -41.92
CA GLY A 51 6.66 89.33 -42.70
C GLY A 51 6.31 90.80 -42.44
N TYR A 52 7.29 91.68 -42.23
CA TYR A 52 7.01 93.11 -42.13
C TYR A 52 6.51 93.66 -43.47
N LYS A 53 5.55 94.58 -43.41
CA LYS A 53 5.08 95.28 -44.61
C LYS A 53 6.06 96.38 -45.00
N PRO A 54 6.21 96.74 -46.29
CA PRO A 54 7.11 97.80 -46.75
C PRO A 54 6.87 99.19 -46.13
N GLU A 55 5.68 99.41 -45.56
CA GLU A 55 5.29 100.65 -44.87
C GLU A 55 5.80 100.71 -43.41
N GLU A 56 6.08 99.56 -42.82
CA GLU A 56 6.43 99.41 -41.40
C GLU A 56 7.92 99.60 -41.13
N TYR A 57 8.76 99.52 -42.16
CA TYR A 57 10.22 99.68 -42.03
C TYR A 57 10.87 100.42 -43.21
N LYS A 58 12.06 100.96 -42.98
CA LYS A 58 12.99 101.40 -44.03
C LYS A 58 14.40 100.93 -43.70
N LEU A 59 15.14 100.55 -44.73
CA LEU A 59 16.55 100.18 -44.65
C LEU A 59 17.40 101.39 -45.02
N GLY A 60 18.24 101.88 -44.11
CA GLY A 60 19.23 102.92 -44.39
C GLY A 60 20.58 102.32 -44.81
N ARG A 61 21.62 103.16 -44.92
CA ARG A 61 22.97 102.70 -45.28
C ARG A 61 23.57 101.73 -44.24
N THR A 62 23.34 101.98 -42.94
CA THR A 62 23.95 101.21 -41.83
C THR A 62 22.97 100.76 -40.74
N LYS A 63 21.71 101.20 -40.80
CA LYS A 63 20.71 101.03 -39.73
C LYS A 63 19.34 100.64 -40.30
N ILE A 64 18.61 99.83 -39.54
CA ILE A 64 17.18 99.57 -39.74
C ILE A 64 16.36 100.64 -39.00
N PHE A 65 15.28 101.08 -39.65
CA PHE A 65 14.30 102.01 -39.09
C PHE A 65 12.92 101.35 -39.09
N ILE A 66 12.28 101.20 -37.91
CA ILE A 66 10.93 100.65 -37.78
C ILE A 66 9.98 101.78 -37.42
N ARG A 67 8.87 101.88 -38.15
CA ARG A 67 7.91 102.98 -38.08
C ARG A 67 6.99 102.86 -36.87
N PHE A 68 6.31 101.73 -36.72
CA PHE A 68 5.30 101.54 -35.68
C PHE A 68 5.84 100.77 -34.48
N PRO A 69 5.58 101.22 -33.24
CA PRO A 69 5.94 100.46 -32.03
C PRO A 69 5.31 99.07 -31.99
N LYS A 70 4.09 98.90 -32.51
CA LYS A 70 3.37 97.60 -32.57
C LYS A 70 4.19 96.53 -33.28
N THR A 71 4.83 96.87 -34.39
CA THR A 71 5.68 95.96 -35.18
C THR A 71 6.94 95.54 -34.42
N LEU A 72 7.52 96.45 -33.63
CA LEU A 72 8.65 96.14 -32.76
C LEU A 72 8.24 95.23 -31.58
N PHE A 73 7.13 95.55 -30.90
CA PHE A 73 6.64 94.72 -29.79
C PHE A 73 6.29 93.31 -30.27
N ALA A 74 5.62 93.17 -31.41
CA ALA A 74 5.33 91.87 -32.01
C ALA A 74 6.60 91.05 -32.28
N THR A 75 7.71 91.69 -32.72
CA THR A 75 8.99 90.99 -32.85
C THR A 75 9.65 90.63 -31.54
N GLU A 76 9.48 91.43 -30.50
CA GLU A 76 10.01 91.10 -29.18
C GLU A 76 9.23 89.92 -28.56
N ASP A 77 7.89 89.90 -28.70
CA ASP A 77 7.06 88.79 -28.26
C ASP A 77 7.39 87.50 -29.01
N ALA A 78 7.53 87.58 -30.35
CA ALA A 78 7.98 86.45 -31.16
C ALA A 78 9.37 85.96 -30.73
N PHE A 79 10.27 86.88 -30.35
CA PHE A 79 11.60 86.55 -29.88
C PHE A 79 11.58 85.85 -28.52
N GLU A 80 10.78 86.31 -27.57
CA GLU A 80 10.59 85.64 -26.28
C GLU A 80 10.03 84.22 -26.45
N ILE A 81 8.98 84.05 -27.26
CA ILE A 81 8.44 82.71 -27.58
C ILE A 81 9.53 81.83 -28.19
N ARG A 82 10.31 82.38 -29.13
CA ARG A 82 11.39 81.64 -29.80
C ARG A 82 12.49 81.21 -28.82
N LYS A 83 12.86 82.05 -27.84
CA LYS A 83 13.81 81.66 -26.78
C LYS A 83 13.27 80.46 -25.99
N HIS A 84 12.03 80.50 -25.54
CA HIS A 84 11.41 79.40 -24.81
C HIS A 84 11.42 78.11 -25.62
N LEU A 85 11.03 78.16 -26.90
CA LEU A 85 11.06 76.97 -27.79
C LEU A 85 12.47 76.39 -27.96
N LEU A 86 13.48 77.25 -28.12
CA LEU A 86 14.88 76.81 -28.23
C LEU A 86 15.36 76.14 -26.92
N VAL A 87 15.03 76.73 -25.78
CA VAL A 87 15.33 76.16 -24.46
C VAL A 87 14.61 74.82 -24.27
N SER A 88 13.33 74.71 -24.62
CA SER A 88 12.58 73.46 -24.54
C SER A 88 13.19 72.36 -25.41
N ARG A 89 13.64 72.69 -26.63
CA ARG A 89 14.35 71.74 -27.51
C ARG A 89 15.68 71.28 -26.90
N LEU A 90 16.45 72.21 -26.34
CA LEU A 90 17.71 71.90 -25.67
C LEU A 90 17.47 70.99 -24.45
N GLN A 91 16.51 71.36 -23.60
CA GLN A 91 16.10 70.59 -22.43
C GLN A 91 15.58 69.20 -22.80
N ALA A 92 14.76 69.08 -23.84
CA ALA A 92 14.27 67.79 -24.32
C ALA A 92 15.42 66.89 -24.80
N LYS A 93 16.37 67.44 -25.59
CA LYS A 93 17.56 66.71 -26.03
C LYS A 93 18.45 66.30 -24.85
N TYR A 94 18.61 67.17 -23.86
CA TYR A 94 19.40 66.89 -22.66
C TYR A 94 18.74 65.83 -21.78
N LYS A 95 17.44 65.96 -21.47
CA LYS A 95 16.66 64.97 -20.71
C LYS A 95 16.65 63.61 -21.41
N GLY A 96 16.51 63.58 -22.74
CA GLY A 96 16.60 62.34 -23.53
C GLY A 96 17.98 61.68 -23.43
N ARG A 97 19.07 62.47 -23.45
CA ARG A 97 20.44 61.96 -23.23
C ARG A 97 20.62 61.40 -21.82
N LEU A 98 20.14 62.10 -20.79
CA LEU A 98 20.18 61.63 -19.41
C LEU A 98 19.41 60.32 -19.24
N GLY A 99 18.17 60.26 -19.72
CA GLY A 99 17.33 59.06 -19.66
C GLY A 99 17.97 57.88 -20.38
N LYS A 100 18.56 58.09 -21.57
CA LYS A 100 19.29 57.05 -22.31
C LYS A 100 20.49 56.54 -21.51
N ARG A 101 21.27 57.43 -20.88
CA ARG A 101 22.42 57.07 -20.05
C ARG A 101 22.00 56.21 -18.85
N ASP A 102 20.95 56.62 -18.16
CA ASP A 102 20.45 55.92 -16.98
C ASP A 102 19.87 54.54 -17.35
N TYR A 103 19.12 54.45 -18.45
CA TYR A 103 18.65 53.18 -18.99
C TYR A 103 19.81 52.26 -19.36
N GLN A 104 20.82 52.75 -20.08
CA GLN A 104 21.99 51.96 -20.45
C GLN A 104 22.75 51.44 -19.21
N LYS A 105 22.87 52.26 -18.16
CA LYS A 105 23.48 51.84 -16.88
C LYS A 105 22.68 50.70 -16.25
N LYS A 106 21.35 50.85 -16.13
CA LYS A 106 20.46 49.81 -15.57
C LYS A 106 20.51 48.52 -16.40
N ARG A 107 20.43 48.63 -17.73
CA ARG A 107 20.48 47.48 -18.65
C ARG A 107 21.80 46.72 -18.55
N LYS A 108 22.94 47.43 -18.53
CA LYS A 108 24.26 46.78 -18.37
C LYS A 108 24.37 46.04 -17.03
N ALA A 109 23.87 46.63 -15.95
CA ALA A 109 23.85 45.99 -14.64
C ALA A 109 22.96 44.73 -14.63
N ALA A 110 21.75 44.81 -15.19
CA ALA A 110 20.85 43.67 -15.30
C ALA A 110 21.45 42.52 -16.12
N ILE A 111 21.98 42.81 -17.31
CA ILE A 111 22.64 41.80 -18.16
C ILE A 111 23.81 41.14 -17.43
N LYS A 112 24.63 41.91 -16.72
CA LYS A 112 25.75 41.37 -15.93
C LYS A 112 25.25 40.44 -14.83
N LEU A 113 24.20 40.84 -14.09
CA LEU A 113 23.61 40.02 -13.05
C LEU A 113 23.05 38.72 -13.61
N GLU A 114 22.24 38.80 -14.67
CA GLU A 114 21.65 37.62 -15.30
C GLU A 114 22.72 36.67 -15.86
N ALA A 115 23.75 37.19 -16.53
CA ALA A 115 24.85 36.37 -17.03
C ALA A 115 25.61 35.68 -15.89
N CYS A 116 25.88 36.40 -14.80
CA CYS A 116 26.49 35.82 -13.60
C CYS A 116 25.63 34.71 -13.02
N TRP A 117 24.31 34.95 -12.89
CA TRP A 117 23.36 33.98 -12.36
C TRP A 117 23.25 32.73 -13.23
N ARG A 118 23.13 32.87 -14.55
CA ARG A 118 23.18 31.76 -15.51
C ARG A 118 24.48 30.94 -15.33
N GLY A 119 25.61 31.62 -15.13
CA GLY A 119 26.89 30.98 -14.81
C GLY A 119 26.89 30.21 -13.48
N VAL A 120 26.28 30.75 -12.43
CA VAL A 120 26.13 30.06 -11.13
C VAL A 120 25.29 28.79 -11.28
N LEU A 121 24.15 28.87 -11.98
CA LEU A 121 23.29 27.71 -12.25
C LEU A 121 24.03 26.63 -13.04
N ALA A 122 24.75 27.01 -14.09
CA ALA A 122 25.56 26.08 -14.89
C ALA A 122 26.64 25.38 -14.06
N ARG A 123 27.36 26.12 -13.19
CA ARG A 123 28.36 25.53 -12.28
C ARG A 123 27.74 24.58 -11.25
N LYS A 124 26.56 24.91 -10.72
CA LYS A 124 25.83 24.03 -9.79
C LYS A 124 25.40 22.72 -10.46
N GLU A 125 24.89 22.81 -11.69
CA GLU A 125 24.51 21.65 -12.49
C GLU A 125 25.74 20.78 -12.85
N ALA A 126 26.85 21.40 -13.26
CA ALA A 126 28.10 20.68 -13.50
C ALA A 126 28.59 19.93 -12.25
N LYS A 127 28.60 20.58 -11.08
CA LYS A 127 28.94 19.94 -9.81
C LYS A 127 28.03 18.76 -9.48
N LYS A 128 26.71 18.89 -9.70
CA LYS A 128 25.74 17.81 -9.50
C LYS A 128 26.05 16.62 -10.41
N ARG A 129 26.40 16.85 -11.68
CA ARG A 129 26.77 15.80 -12.64
C ARG A 129 28.07 15.10 -12.22
N THR A 130 29.10 15.85 -11.85
CA THR A 130 30.36 15.28 -11.35
C THR A 130 30.12 14.42 -10.10
N TRP A 131 29.35 14.93 -9.15
CA TRP A 131 28.98 14.18 -7.95
C TRP A 131 28.23 12.88 -8.30
N ALA A 132 27.26 12.93 -9.22
CA ALA A 132 26.55 11.73 -9.65
C ALA A 132 27.49 10.68 -10.28
N VAL A 133 28.45 11.11 -11.10
CA VAL A 133 29.48 10.24 -11.69
C VAL A 133 30.36 9.60 -10.59
N GLU A 134 30.76 10.38 -9.58
CA GLU A 134 31.54 9.86 -8.45
C GLU A 134 30.76 8.79 -7.67
N ILE A 135 29.47 9.02 -7.36
CA ILE A 135 28.63 8.05 -6.67
C ILE A 135 28.48 6.75 -7.49
N ILE A 136 28.21 6.85 -8.78
CA ILE A 136 28.10 5.67 -9.66
C ILE A 136 29.42 4.91 -9.71
N ARG A 137 30.56 5.61 -9.83
CA ARG A 137 31.89 4.98 -9.81
C ARG A 137 32.18 4.30 -8.48
N LYS A 138 31.84 4.92 -7.34
CA LYS A 138 31.96 4.31 -6.01
C LYS A 138 31.14 3.03 -5.92
N PHE A 139 29.89 3.06 -6.38
CA PHE A 139 29.02 1.87 -6.42
C PHE A 139 29.64 0.74 -7.27
N ILE A 140 30.13 1.04 -8.48
CA ILE A 140 30.77 0.05 -9.36
C ILE A 140 32.04 -0.51 -8.73
N LYS A 141 32.91 0.35 -8.16
CA LYS A 141 34.11 -0.10 -7.45
C LYS A 141 33.78 -1.00 -6.26
N GLY A 142 32.76 -0.64 -5.48
CA GLY A 142 32.26 -1.47 -4.38
C GLY A 142 31.72 -2.82 -4.85
N PHE A 143 30.98 -2.85 -5.96
CA PHE A 143 30.49 -4.09 -6.57
C PHE A 143 31.61 -5.01 -7.06
N ILE A 144 32.65 -4.46 -7.69
CA ILE A 144 33.84 -5.21 -8.12
C ILE A 144 34.55 -5.82 -6.90
N ASN A 145 34.71 -5.05 -5.83
CA ASN A 145 35.38 -5.45 -4.59
C ASN A 145 34.48 -6.17 -3.57
N ARG A 146 33.28 -6.64 -3.97
CA ARG A 146 32.28 -7.19 -3.04
C ARG A 146 32.69 -8.47 -2.30
N LYS A 147 33.66 -9.21 -2.85
CA LYS A 147 34.19 -10.45 -2.26
C LYS A 147 35.36 -10.21 -1.29
N LYS A 148 35.90 -8.99 -1.28
CA LYS A 148 36.98 -8.61 -0.35
C LYS A 148 36.38 -8.34 1.03
N PRO A 149 37.18 -8.43 2.12
CA PRO A 149 36.76 -7.97 3.43
C PRO A 149 36.35 -6.50 3.39
N LEU A 150 35.64 -6.05 4.43
CA LEU A 150 35.11 -4.69 4.48
C LEU A 150 36.26 -3.67 4.39
N CYS A 151 36.21 -2.83 3.37
CA CYS A 151 37.18 -1.78 3.07
C CYS A 151 36.46 -0.47 2.73
N PRO A 152 37.15 0.69 2.77
CA PRO A 152 36.54 1.98 2.45
C PRO A 152 35.86 2.03 1.08
N GLU A 153 36.34 1.23 0.12
CA GLU A 153 35.82 1.19 -1.25
C GLU A 153 34.53 0.35 -1.39
N ASN A 154 34.30 -0.66 -0.53
CA ASN A 154 33.14 -1.57 -0.63
C ASN A 154 32.08 -1.34 0.44
N ILE A 155 32.39 -0.63 1.53
CA ILE A 155 31.51 -0.44 2.68
C ILE A 155 30.15 0.17 2.32
N GLU A 156 30.13 1.20 1.47
CA GLU A 156 28.88 1.84 1.01
C GLU A 156 28.01 0.85 0.21
N PHE A 157 28.64 0.04 -0.65
CA PHE A 157 27.94 -0.97 -1.44
C PHE A 157 27.35 -2.08 -0.56
N VAL A 158 28.14 -2.64 0.36
CA VAL A 158 27.69 -3.71 1.27
C VAL A 158 26.54 -3.23 2.14
N ARG A 159 26.63 -2.02 2.70
CA ARG A 159 25.53 -1.41 3.49
C ARG A 159 24.26 -1.23 2.67
N LEU A 160 24.38 -0.81 1.41
CA LEU A 160 23.24 -0.67 0.51
C LEU A 160 22.59 -2.03 0.21
N VAL A 161 23.39 -3.08 -0.03
CA VAL A 161 22.88 -4.44 -0.26
C VAL A 161 22.17 -4.97 0.97
N GLN A 162 22.76 -4.79 2.16
CA GLN A 162 22.15 -5.13 3.44
C GLN A 162 20.80 -4.45 3.63
N TYR A 163 20.76 -3.12 3.50
CA TYR A 163 19.54 -2.34 3.64
C TYR A 163 18.46 -2.79 2.64
N LYS A 164 18.79 -2.90 1.36
CA LYS A 164 17.84 -3.32 0.32
C LYS A 164 17.32 -4.74 0.56
N TYR A 165 18.19 -5.66 0.98
CA TYR A 165 17.78 -7.02 1.27
C TYR A 165 16.81 -7.08 2.45
N LEU A 166 17.13 -6.43 3.57
CA LEU A 166 16.27 -6.42 4.76
C LEU A 166 14.91 -5.77 4.49
N MET A 167 14.89 -4.67 3.73
CA MET A 167 13.63 -4.00 3.36
C MET A 167 12.76 -4.88 2.47
N LYS A 168 13.34 -5.59 1.48
CA LYS A 168 12.60 -6.55 0.66
C LYS A 168 12.14 -7.76 1.47
N LEU A 169 13.01 -8.28 2.34
CA LEU A 169 12.73 -9.44 3.16
C LEU A 169 11.51 -9.21 4.05
N ARG A 170 11.40 -8.02 4.66
CA ARG A 170 10.24 -7.60 5.46
C ARG A 170 8.90 -7.86 4.74
N ASP A 171 8.85 -7.57 3.45
CA ASP A 171 7.61 -7.68 2.66
C ASP A 171 7.34 -9.12 2.20
N HIS A 172 8.34 -10.02 2.29
CA HIS A 172 8.29 -11.43 1.87
C HIS A 172 8.42 -12.42 3.04
N ILE A 173 8.07 -11.99 4.26
CA ILE A 173 8.12 -12.85 5.45
C ILE A 173 7.00 -13.91 5.38
N PRO A 174 7.28 -15.20 5.71
CA PRO A 174 6.27 -16.23 5.82
C PRO A 174 5.10 -15.82 6.72
N ARG A 175 3.87 -16.03 6.26
CA ARG A 175 2.67 -15.66 7.03
C ARG A 175 2.31 -16.68 8.10
N ASN A 176 2.68 -17.94 7.89
CA ASN A 176 2.35 -19.04 8.77
C ASN A 176 3.52 -20.03 8.88
N VAL A 177 3.42 -20.99 9.81
CA VAL A 177 4.49 -21.97 10.10
C VAL A 177 4.70 -22.96 8.94
N LEU A 178 3.69 -23.18 8.10
CA LEU A 178 3.76 -24.13 6.98
C LEU A 178 4.34 -23.51 5.70
N ASP A 179 4.33 -22.19 5.63
CA ASP A 179 4.89 -21.41 4.54
C ASP A 179 6.42 -21.46 4.61
N LYS A 180 7.01 -22.11 3.61
CA LYS A 180 8.46 -22.26 3.46
C LYS A 180 9.06 -21.24 2.50
N SER A 181 8.27 -20.29 2.01
CA SER A 181 8.77 -19.25 1.11
C SER A 181 9.77 -18.37 1.85
N TRP A 182 10.93 -18.15 1.24
CA TRP A 182 11.95 -17.25 1.79
C TRP A 182 12.68 -16.60 0.64
N LEU A 183 12.95 -15.30 0.78
CA LEU A 183 13.62 -14.53 -0.26
C LEU A 183 15.06 -15.04 -0.43
N GLN A 184 15.49 -15.21 -1.69
CA GLN A 184 16.85 -15.61 -1.99
C GLN A 184 17.84 -14.51 -1.57
N PRO A 185 18.81 -14.82 -0.69
CA PRO A 185 19.75 -13.81 -0.21
C PRO A 185 20.85 -13.52 -1.24
N PRO A 186 21.40 -12.30 -1.25
CA PRO A 186 22.69 -12.03 -1.89
C PRO A 186 23.79 -12.86 -1.23
N SER A 187 24.82 -13.25 -1.98
CA SER A 187 25.91 -14.12 -1.50
C SER A 187 26.62 -13.63 -0.23
N ILE A 188 26.68 -12.31 -0.04
CA ILE A 188 27.32 -11.68 1.14
C ILE A 188 26.49 -11.89 2.42
N LEU A 189 25.20 -12.19 2.29
CA LEU A 189 24.21 -12.23 3.37
C LEU A 189 23.58 -13.62 3.54
N GLU A 190 24.14 -14.66 2.94
CA GLU A 190 23.61 -16.03 3.04
C GLU A 190 23.51 -16.50 4.50
N GLU A 191 24.60 -16.37 5.26
CA GLU A 191 24.65 -16.73 6.68
C GLU A 191 23.63 -15.94 7.52
N ILE A 192 23.57 -14.62 7.31
CA ILE A 192 22.64 -13.74 8.02
C ILE A 192 21.19 -14.11 7.69
N SER A 193 20.91 -14.40 6.42
CA SER A 193 19.59 -14.81 5.96
C SER A 193 19.15 -16.11 6.62
N GLU A 194 20.04 -17.10 6.72
CA GLU A 194 19.77 -18.37 7.38
C GLU A 194 19.46 -18.17 8.88
N MET A 195 20.24 -17.32 9.56
CA MET A 195 19.99 -16.96 10.96
C MET A 195 18.62 -16.28 11.14
N LEU A 196 18.30 -15.31 10.29
CA LEU A 196 17.02 -14.60 10.32
C LEU A 196 15.84 -15.53 10.02
N GLN A 197 15.99 -16.46 9.08
CA GLN A 197 14.98 -17.46 8.76
C GLN A 197 14.69 -18.35 9.97
N LYS A 198 15.74 -18.88 10.62
CA LYS A 198 15.62 -19.68 11.85
C LYS A 198 14.92 -18.90 12.96
N MET A 199 15.29 -17.64 13.16
CA MET A 199 14.65 -16.76 14.15
C MET A 199 13.18 -16.50 13.83
N CYS A 200 12.86 -16.22 12.56
CA CYS A 200 11.50 -15.97 12.09
C CYS A 200 10.58 -17.18 12.33
N ILE A 201 11.00 -18.36 11.88
CA ILE A 201 10.22 -19.60 12.06
C ILE A 201 10.03 -19.88 13.55
N ARG A 202 11.09 -19.76 14.36
CA ARG A 202 10.99 -19.95 15.82
C ARG A 202 10.00 -18.97 16.45
N ASN A 203 9.98 -17.71 16.01
CA ASN A 203 9.03 -16.72 16.48
C ASN A 203 7.59 -17.04 16.06
N LEU A 204 7.38 -17.45 14.79
CA LEU A 204 6.06 -17.87 14.29
C LEU A 204 5.52 -19.06 15.07
N VAL A 205 6.35 -20.09 15.29
CA VAL A 205 6.00 -21.26 16.12
C VAL A 205 5.66 -20.84 17.54
N ARG A 206 6.49 -20.00 18.16
CA ARG A 206 6.24 -19.50 19.52
C ARG A 206 4.94 -18.71 19.61
N LYS A 207 4.69 -17.81 18.65
CA LYS A 207 3.47 -17.00 18.58
C LYS A 207 2.24 -17.88 18.42
N TYR A 208 2.31 -18.90 17.55
CA TYR A 208 1.24 -19.88 17.37
C TYR A 208 0.99 -20.68 18.66
N CYS A 209 2.03 -21.34 19.20
CA CYS A 209 1.89 -22.19 20.39
C CYS A 209 1.42 -21.43 21.63
N ARG A 210 1.81 -20.17 21.80
CA ARG A 210 1.36 -19.31 22.91
C ARG A 210 -0.01 -18.70 22.66
N GLY A 211 -0.41 -18.49 21.40
CA GLY A 211 -1.69 -17.90 21.04
C GLY A 211 -2.86 -18.90 21.02
N VAL A 212 -2.57 -20.20 20.99
CA VAL A 212 -3.62 -21.25 21.00
C VAL A 212 -4.14 -21.46 22.42
N THR A 213 -5.45 -21.26 22.61
CA THR A 213 -6.12 -21.54 23.89
C THR A 213 -6.09 -23.04 24.22
N PRO A 214 -6.15 -23.44 25.51
CA PRO A 214 -6.16 -24.84 25.91
C PRO A 214 -7.31 -25.65 25.26
N GLU A 215 -8.50 -25.07 25.19
CA GLU A 215 -9.68 -25.66 24.54
C GLU A 215 -9.43 -25.91 23.05
N ARG A 216 -8.90 -24.91 22.34
CA ARG A 216 -8.59 -25.02 20.92
C ARG A 216 -7.48 -26.06 20.68
N LYS A 217 -6.50 -26.17 21.58
CA LYS A 217 -5.46 -27.19 21.53
C LYS A 217 -6.05 -28.60 21.59
N VAL A 218 -6.95 -28.86 22.52
CA VAL A 218 -7.65 -30.16 22.65
C VAL A 218 -8.44 -30.46 21.38
N GLN A 219 -9.20 -29.49 20.88
CA GLN A 219 -9.97 -29.64 19.65
C GLN A 219 -9.09 -29.98 18.44
N LEU A 220 -7.95 -29.29 18.27
CA LEU A 220 -7.01 -29.54 17.19
C LEU A 220 -6.33 -30.91 17.33
N GLN A 221 -5.97 -31.32 18.55
CA GLN A 221 -5.40 -32.66 18.81
C GLN A 221 -6.39 -33.76 18.42
N GLN A 222 -7.66 -33.64 18.83
CA GLN A 222 -8.70 -34.60 18.45
C GLN A 222 -8.87 -34.65 16.92
N LYS A 223 -8.93 -33.50 16.24
CA LYS A 223 -9.03 -33.46 14.77
C LYS A 223 -7.80 -34.00 14.06
N ALA A 224 -6.60 -33.80 14.61
CA ALA A 224 -5.37 -34.37 14.07
C ALA A 224 -5.37 -35.91 14.14
N VAL A 225 -5.78 -36.48 15.29
CA VAL A 225 -5.96 -37.93 15.44
C VAL A 225 -7.05 -38.45 14.50
N THR A 226 -8.18 -37.74 14.41
CA THR A 226 -9.27 -38.08 13.47
C THR A 226 -8.75 -38.12 12.03
N SER A 227 -7.95 -37.12 11.64
CA SER A 227 -7.32 -37.07 10.32
C SER A 227 -6.40 -38.26 10.08
N ALA A 228 -5.54 -38.62 11.04
CA ALA A 228 -4.65 -39.77 10.89
C ALA A 228 -5.41 -41.10 10.68
N ILE A 229 -6.56 -41.24 11.35
CA ILE A 229 -7.39 -42.45 11.26
C ILE A 229 -8.19 -42.48 9.96
N PHE A 230 -8.91 -41.41 9.63
CA PHE A 230 -10.00 -41.43 8.65
C PHE A 230 -9.69 -40.77 7.30
N ARG A 231 -8.65 -39.93 7.21
CA ARG A 231 -8.34 -39.18 5.97
C ARG A 231 -8.15 -40.13 4.79
N GLY A 232 -9.02 -40.00 3.79
CA GLY A 232 -9.01 -40.84 2.58
C GLY A 232 -9.48 -42.29 2.77
N LYS A 233 -9.90 -42.68 3.97
CA LYS A 233 -10.31 -44.07 4.29
C LYS A 233 -11.81 -44.24 4.48
N LYS A 234 -12.51 -43.25 5.05
CA LYS A 234 -13.95 -43.28 5.32
C LYS A 234 -14.66 -42.10 4.65
N GLU A 235 -15.77 -42.40 3.98
CA GLU A 235 -16.68 -41.44 3.39
C GLU A 235 -17.30 -40.52 4.46
N GLY A 236 -17.59 -39.26 4.11
CA GLY A 236 -18.13 -38.28 5.08
C GLY A 236 -17.06 -37.55 5.89
N TYR A 237 -15.78 -37.94 5.80
CA TYR A 237 -14.70 -37.32 6.58
C TYR A 237 -14.50 -35.83 6.24
N GLN A 238 -14.51 -35.44 4.96
CA GLN A 238 -14.32 -34.04 4.54
C GLN A 238 -15.39 -33.12 5.15
N GLN A 239 -16.65 -33.56 5.13
CA GLN A 239 -17.77 -32.85 5.72
C GLN A 239 -17.60 -32.71 7.25
N SER A 240 -17.01 -33.72 7.89
CA SER A 240 -16.76 -33.70 9.34
C SER A 240 -15.68 -32.72 9.79
N ILE A 241 -14.82 -32.20 8.89
CA ILE A 241 -13.72 -31.30 9.25
C ILE A 241 -14.27 -29.99 9.82
N ASN A 242 -15.34 -29.46 9.21
CA ASN A 242 -15.93 -28.18 9.57
C ASN A 242 -16.79 -28.23 10.85
N LEU A 243 -17.15 -29.44 11.31
CA LEU A 243 -17.96 -29.64 12.51
C LEU A 243 -17.04 -29.74 13.74
N LEU A 244 -17.21 -28.84 14.71
CA LEU A 244 -16.49 -28.91 15.98
C LEU A 244 -16.96 -30.13 16.78
N PHE A 245 -16.05 -30.69 17.59
CA PHE A 245 -16.39 -31.77 18.50
C PHE A 245 -16.94 -31.17 19.78
N ALA A 246 -18.08 -31.68 20.24
CA ALA A 246 -18.70 -31.24 21.48
C ALA A 246 -18.07 -31.99 22.67
N ASP A 247 -17.94 -31.36 23.83
CA ASP A 247 -17.38 -32.01 25.04
C ASP A 247 -18.18 -33.26 25.43
N THR A 248 -19.50 -33.16 25.45
CA THR A 248 -20.46 -34.25 25.67
C THR A 248 -21.72 -33.95 24.83
N ARG A 249 -22.34 -34.96 24.21
CA ARG A 249 -23.58 -34.79 23.42
C ARG A 249 -24.85 -34.87 24.28
N LEU A 250 -24.69 -35.17 25.56
CA LEU A 250 -25.74 -35.25 26.58
C LEU A 250 -25.35 -34.32 27.73
N LYS A 251 -26.32 -33.73 28.43
CA LYS A 251 -26.05 -32.98 29.66
C LYS A 251 -25.90 -33.95 30.82
N GLU A 252 -25.14 -33.58 31.86
CA GLU A 252 -24.97 -34.44 33.05
C GLU A 252 -26.31 -34.78 33.73
N THR A 253 -27.30 -33.88 33.60
CA THR A 253 -28.69 -34.08 34.06
C THR A 253 -29.44 -35.19 33.34
N ASP A 254 -29.04 -35.51 32.11
CA ASP A 254 -29.69 -36.52 31.27
C ASP A 254 -29.17 -37.93 31.59
N ILE A 255 -28.06 -38.03 32.33
CA ILE A 255 -27.49 -39.29 32.80
C ILE A 255 -28.15 -39.65 34.13
N ASN A 256 -28.74 -40.83 34.22
CA ASN A 256 -29.41 -41.27 35.44
C ASN A 256 -28.42 -41.29 36.63
N PRO A 257 -28.74 -40.66 37.78
CA PRO A 257 -27.82 -40.55 38.91
C PRO A 257 -27.39 -41.91 39.49
N LYS A 258 -28.22 -42.95 39.36
CA LYS A 258 -27.86 -44.32 39.77
C LYS A 258 -26.68 -44.87 38.95
N VAL A 259 -26.59 -44.50 37.67
CA VAL A 259 -25.48 -44.91 36.79
C VAL A 259 -24.19 -44.20 37.20
N LEU A 260 -24.28 -42.91 37.56
CA LEU A 260 -23.14 -42.15 38.07
C LEU A 260 -22.61 -42.74 39.39
N GLN A 261 -23.50 -43.18 40.29
CA GLN A 261 -23.12 -43.91 41.51
C GLN A 261 -22.43 -45.25 41.19
N LEU A 262 -22.94 -46.00 40.21
CA LEU A 262 -22.36 -47.29 39.79
C LEU A 262 -21.01 -47.18 39.09
N ILE A 263 -20.67 -46.01 38.54
CA ILE A 263 -19.37 -45.72 37.90
C ILE A 263 -18.27 -45.45 38.94
N GLN A 264 -18.53 -45.66 40.24
CA GLN A 264 -17.54 -45.63 41.33
C GLN A 264 -16.77 -44.30 41.42
N GLY A 265 -17.40 -43.18 41.06
CA GLY A 265 -16.80 -41.85 41.15
C GLY A 265 -15.86 -41.47 39.98
N GLU A 266 -15.77 -42.27 38.91
CA GLU A 266 -15.03 -41.85 37.72
C GLU A 266 -15.74 -40.69 37.00
N LYS A 267 -14.96 -39.67 36.63
CA LYS A 267 -15.49 -38.52 35.89
C LYS A 267 -15.84 -38.92 34.45
N VAL A 268 -17.09 -38.67 34.04
CA VAL A 268 -17.54 -38.83 32.66
C VAL A 268 -16.80 -37.81 31.78
N LYS A 269 -16.16 -38.30 30.72
CA LYS A 269 -15.41 -37.47 29.76
C LYS A 269 -16.17 -37.21 28.47
N TYR A 270 -17.05 -38.14 28.08
CA TYR A 270 -17.90 -38.02 26.92
C TYR A 270 -19.08 -38.98 27.05
N ALA A 271 -20.25 -38.56 26.59
CA ALA A 271 -21.45 -39.38 26.55
C ALA A 271 -22.22 -39.03 25.29
N THR A 272 -22.76 -40.06 24.63
CA THR A 272 -23.52 -39.92 23.40
C THR A 272 -24.59 -41.01 23.28
N PRO A 273 -25.79 -40.69 22.75
CA PRO A 273 -26.77 -41.71 22.44
C PRO A 273 -26.28 -42.59 21.28
N VAL A 274 -26.48 -43.90 21.41
CA VAL A 274 -26.07 -44.90 20.42
C VAL A 274 -27.15 -45.95 20.27
N VAL A 275 -27.28 -46.52 19.07
CA VAL A 275 -28.13 -47.69 18.84
C VAL A 275 -27.25 -48.92 18.92
N LYS A 276 -27.49 -49.79 19.91
CA LYS A 276 -26.80 -51.09 20.03
C LYS A 276 -27.55 -52.14 19.24
N TYR A 277 -26.82 -52.92 18.45
CA TYR A 277 -27.35 -54.09 17.77
C TYR A 277 -27.03 -55.36 18.54
N ASP A 278 -28.03 -56.22 18.75
CA ASP A 278 -27.83 -57.54 19.36
C ASP A 278 -27.06 -58.46 18.40
N ARG A 279 -26.24 -59.37 18.90
CA ARG A 279 -25.32 -60.17 18.07
C ARG A 279 -25.99 -61.35 17.38
N ASN A 280 -27.04 -61.89 17.99
CA ASN A 280 -27.76 -63.06 17.48
C ASN A 280 -28.92 -62.67 16.57
N GLY A 281 -29.64 -61.60 16.95
CA GLY A 281 -30.86 -61.15 16.29
C GLY A 281 -30.80 -59.77 15.65
N PHE A 282 -29.68 -59.05 15.80
CA PHE A 282 -29.47 -57.70 15.24
C PHE A 282 -30.62 -56.73 15.45
N LYS A 283 -31.32 -56.88 16.58
CA LYS A 283 -32.38 -55.96 16.99
C LYS A 283 -31.73 -54.67 17.48
N ALA A 284 -32.16 -53.55 16.91
CA ALA A 284 -31.78 -52.21 17.35
C ALA A 284 -32.31 -51.95 18.76
N ARG A 285 -31.47 -51.41 19.63
CA ARG A 285 -31.85 -50.98 20.98
C ARG A 285 -31.14 -49.68 21.34
N ASP A 286 -31.91 -48.69 21.77
CA ASP A 286 -31.35 -47.43 22.20
C ASP A 286 -30.56 -47.59 23.50
N ARG A 287 -29.33 -47.10 23.49
CA ARG A 287 -28.38 -47.17 24.59
C ARG A 287 -27.64 -45.87 24.71
N LEU A 288 -27.06 -45.65 25.88
CA LEU A 288 -26.12 -44.56 26.10
C LEU A 288 -24.70 -45.14 26.15
N LEU A 289 -23.80 -44.55 25.37
CA LEU A 289 -22.37 -44.83 25.46
C LEU A 289 -21.73 -43.76 26.32
N VAL A 290 -21.18 -44.16 27.47
CA VAL A 290 -20.51 -43.27 28.42
C VAL A 290 -19.04 -43.65 28.46
N LEU A 291 -18.15 -42.69 28.20
CA LEU A 291 -16.71 -42.85 28.22
C LEU A 291 -16.13 -42.18 29.47
N THR A 292 -15.41 -42.95 30.28
CA THR A 292 -14.63 -42.45 31.43
C THR A 292 -13.14 -42.48 31.10
N GLN A 293 -12.29 -42.18 32.09
CA GLN A 293 -10.84 -42.25 31.94
C GLN A 293 -10.30 -43.69 31.82
N SER A 294 -10.99 -44.69 32.39
CA SER A 294 -10.52 -46.07 32.44
C SER A 294 -11.31 -47.02 31.53
N SER A 295 -12.60 -46.74 31.32
CA SER A 295 -13.54 -47.70 30.74
C SER A 295 -14.63 -47.02 29.90
N ALA A 296 -15.20 -47.76 28.96
CA ALA A 296 -16.43 -47.41 28.27
C ALA A 296 -17.60 -48.23 28.82
N TYR A 297 -18.73 -47.57 29.07
CA TYR A 297 -19.94 -48.17 29.61
C TYR A 297 -21.08 -48.07 28.61
N VAL A 298 -21.76 -49.19 28.37
CA VAL A 298 -23.00 -49.23 27.60
C VAL A 298 -24.16 -49.35 28.57
N VAL A 299 -25.00 -48.32 28.60
CA VAL A 299 -26.03 -48.12 29.63
C VAL A 299 -27.42 -48.19 29.01
N GLU A 300 -28.35 -48.82 29.74
CA GLU A 300 -29.79 -48.79 29.48
C GLU A 300 -30.48 -48.17 30.68
N MET A 301 -31.03 -46.96 30.51
CA MET A 301 -31.69 -46.19 31.57
C MET A 301 -30.85 -46.10 32.86
N ALA A 302 -31.20 -46.87 33.90
CA ALA A 302 -30.52 -46.90 35.19
C ALA A 302 -29.53 -48.08 35.38
N LYS A 303 -29.33 -48.93 34.37
CA LYS A 303 -28.54 -50.17 34.47
C LYS A 303 -27.36 -50.17 33.49
N ILE A 304 -26.17 -50.46 33.99
CA ILE A 304 -24.98 -50.74 33.15
C ILE A 304 -25.13 -52.15 32.57
N LYS A 305 -25.17 -52.27 31.24
CA LYS A 305 -25.28 -53.57 30.55
C LYS A 305 -23.94 -54.19 30.23
N GLN A 306 -22.94 -53.36 29.98
CA GLN A 306 -21.61 -53.82 29.62
C GLN A 306 -20.59 -52.75 30.01
N LYS A 307 -19.57 -53.16 30.76
CA LYS A 307 -18.36 -52.39 31.02
C LYS A 307 -17.26 -52.92 30.12
N ILE A 308 -16.58 -52.03 29.40
CA ILE A 308 -15.46 -52.33 28.51
C ILE A 308 -14.26 -51.61 29.08
N ASP A 309 -13.31 -52.37 29.59
CA ASP A 309 -12.06 -51.82 30.09
C ASP A 309 -11.13 -51.48 28.91
N TYR A 310 -10.51 -50.31 28.93
CA TYR A 310 -9.55 -49.91 27.90
C TYR A 310 -8.31 -50.79 27.88
N ALA A 311 -7.89 -51.36 29.02
CA ALA A 311 -6.75 -52.26 29.08
C ALA A 311 -6.97 -53.50 28.20
N THR A 312 -8.16 -54.08 28.27
CA THR A 312 -8.49 -55.34 27.58
C THR A 312 -8.96 -55.14 26.14
N LEU A 313 -9.32 -53.92 25.73
CA LEU A 313 -9.79 -53.59 24.38
C LEU A 313 -8.83 -54.09 23.26
N LYS A 314 -9.28 -54.96 22.35
CA LYS A 314 -8.43 -55.49 21.26
C LYS A 314 -8.31 -54.53 20.08
N GLY A 315 -9.33 -53.73 19.83
CA GLY A 315 -9.35 -52.77 18.73
C GLY A 315 -10.74 -52.22 18.46
N ILE A 316 -10.81 -51.28 17.53
CA ILE A 316 -12.06 -50.65 17.11
C ILE A 316 -12.12 -50.74 15.59
N SER A 317 -13.21 -51.22 15.03
CA SER A 317 -13.39 -51.33 13.60
C SER A 317 -14.63 -50.57 13.14
N THR A 318 -14.55 -49.94 11.97
CA THR A 318 -15.66 -49.23 11.34
C THR A 318 -15.59 -49.43 9.84
N SER A 319 -16.72 -49.29 9.16
CA SER A 319 -16.76 -49.38 7.69
C SER A 319 -16.11 -48.17 7.02
N ASN A 320 -15.85 -48.28 5.72
CA ASN A 320 -15.47 -47.16 4.87
C ASN A 320 -16.64 -46.26 4.45
N LEU A 321 -17.89 -46.67 4.69
CA LEU A 321 -19.10 -45.94 4.28
C LEU A 321 -19.59 -44.99 5.38
N GLY A 322 -20.45 -44.03 5.01
CA GLY A 322 -21.12 -43.12 5.95
C GLY A 322 -22.28 -43.73 6.75
N ASP A 323 -22.19 -44.98 7.18
CA ASP A 323 -23.28 -45.76 7.80
C ASP A 323 -23.52 -45.51 9.30
N GLY A 324 -22.54 -44.95 10.01
CA GLY A 324 -22.63 -44.75 11.45
C GLY A 324 -22.10 -45.90 12.30
N ILE A 325 -21.64 -47.01 11.70
CA ILE A 325 -21.38 -48.27 12.44
C ILE A 325 -19.96 -48.32 13.02
N VAL A 326 -19.88 -48.74 14.28
CA VAL A 326 -18.66 -48.95 15.04
C VAL A 326 -18.73 -50.30 15.76
N VAL A 327 -17.68 -51.10 15.63
CA VAL A 327 -17.52 -52.36 16.35
C VAL A 327 -16.33 -52.25 17.30
N ILE A 328 -16.58 -52.50 18.59
CA ILE A 328 -15.59 -52.50 19.65
C ILE A 328 -15.21 -53.95 19.94
N HIS A 329 -13.95 -54.31 19.68
CA HIS A 329 -13.46 -55.67 19.85
C HIS A 329 -12.96 -55.90 21.27
N VAL A 330 -13.56 -56.87 21.97
CA VAL A 330 -13.35 -57.12 23.39
C VAL A 330 -12.97 -58.60 23.60
N PRO A 331 -12.02 -58.94 24.49
CA PRO A 331 -11.70 -60.33 24.81
C PRO A 331 -12.88 -61.04 25.45
N GLU A 332 -12.93 -62.36 25.25
CA GLU A 332 -13.86 -63.22 25.96
C GLU A 332 -13.26 -63.51 27.34
N ASP A 333 -13.86 -62.93 28.38
CA ASP A 333 -13.67 -63.32 29.78
C ASP A 333 -15.01 -63.78 30.34
N ASN A 334 -14.99 -64.64 31.37
CA ASN A 334 -16.17 -65.26 32.00
C ASN A 334 -17.30 -64.29 32.43
N LYS A 335 -17.09 -62.97 32.40
CA LYS A 335 -18.08 -61.91 32.71
C LYS A 335 -18.43 -60.99 31.52
N GLN A 336 -17.70 -61.01 30.42
CA GLN A 336 -17.88 -60.10 29.29
C GLN A 336 -18.49 -60.80 28.08
N LYS A 337 -19.67 -60.31 27.69
CA LYS A 337 -20.35 -60.73 26.47
C LYS A 337 -19.56 -60.11 25.31
N GLY A 338 -18.71 -60.84 24.58
CA GLY A 338 -18.15 -60.56 23.23
C GLY A 338 -18.00 -59.12 22.68
N ASP A 339 -17.93 -58.98 21.35
CA ASP A 339 -17.75 -57.67 20.69
C ASP A 339 -19.03 -56.81 20.80
N VAL A 340 -18.88 -55.49 20.72
CA VAL A 340 -20.03 -54.55 20.80
C VAL A 340 -20.23 -53.84 19.48
N ILE A 341 -21.42 -54.01 18.88
CA ILE A 341 -21.83 -53.31 17.67
C ILE A 341 -22.71 -52.12 18.04
N LEU A 342 -22.28 -50.93 17.67
CA LEU A 342 -22.96 -49.67 17.93
C LEU A 342 -23.13 -48.89 16.62
N GLN A 343 -24.24 -48.16 16.50
CA GLN A 343 -24.41 -47.12 15.51
C GLN A 343 -24.43 -45.78 16.22
N CYS A 344 -23.53 -44.90 15.80
CA CYS A 344 -23.38 -43.55 16.33
C CYS A 344 -23.70 -42.55 15.22
N GLU A 345 -24.42 -41.49 15.55
CA GLU A 345 -24.62 -40.37 14.63
C GLU A 345 -23.29 -39.62 14.37
N HIS A 346 -22.52 -39.42 15.44
CA HIS A 346 -21.27 -38.67 15.43
C HIS A 346 -20.03 -39.59 15.42
N VAL A 347 -19.94 -40.55 14.49
CA VAL A 347 -18.88 -41.59 14.47
C VAL A 347 -17.46 -41.04 14.60
N PHE A 348 -17.11 -40.02 13.80
CA PHE A 348 -15.76 -39.46 13.81
C PHE A 348 -15.37 -38.91 15.19
N GLU A 349 -16.32 -38.27 15.88
CA GLU A 349 -16.14 -37.75 17.24
C GLU A 349 -16.03 -38.89 18.24
N THR A 350 -17.00 -39.82 18.23
CA THR A 350 -17.09 -40.92 19.20
C THR A 350 -15.88 -41.86 19.12
N VAL A 351 -15.48 -42.27 17.92
CA VAL A 351 -14.33 -43.17 17.72
C VAL A 351 -13.03 -42.48 18.11
N THR A 352 -12.84 -41.22 17.74
CA THR A 352 -11.62 -40.48 18.09
C THR A 352 -11.51 -40.28 19.59
N LYS A 353 -12.60 -39.90 20.27
CA LYS A 353 -12.60 -39.77 21.73
C LYS A 353 -12.34 -41.10 22.43
N LEU A 354 -12.98 -42.17 21.97
CA LEU A 354 -12.77 -43.52 22.50
C LEU A 354 -11.32 -43.98 22.33
N CYS A 355 -10.73 -43.84 21.14
CA CYS A 355 -9.37 -44.30 20.90
C CYS A 355 -8.31 -43.44 21.60
N MET A 356 -8.57 -42.14 21.80
CA MET A 356 -7.70 -41.26 22.59
C MET A 356 -7.74 -41.61 24.07
N LEU A 357 -8.92 -41.86 24.65
CA LEU A 357 -9.07 -42.28 26.05
C LEU A 357 -8.47 -43.67 26.29
N ALA A 358 -8.67 -44.61 25.36
CA ALA A 358 -8.10 -45.95 25.46
C ALA A 358 -6.61 -46.04 25.11
N ASN A 359 -5.98 -44.94 24.68
CA ASN A 359 -4.61 -44.90 24.14
C ASN A 359 -4.32 -45.96 23.06
N LYS A 360 -5.32 -46.27 22.22
CA LYS A 360 -5.31 -47.38 21.23
C LYS A 360 -5.58 -46.88 19.81
N GLN A 361 -4.99 -45.74 19.46
CA GLN A 361 -5.17 -45.06 18.16
C GLN A 361 -4.76 -45.95 16.97
N ASN A 362 -3.69 -46.73 17.14
CA ASN A 362 -3.16 -47.63 16.11
C ASN A 362 -4.02 -48.89 15.88
N LEU A 363 -4.98 -49.17 16.76
CA LEU A 363 -5.85 -50.35 16.70
C LEU A 363 -7.21 -50.03 16.06
N VAL A 364 -7.37 -48.82 15.49
CA VAL A 364 -8.58 -48.43 14.76
C VAL A 364 -8.45 -48.86 13.30
N LYS A 365 -9.33 -49.75 12.83
CA LYS A 365 -9.37 -50.25 11.46
C LYS A 365 -10.59 -49.75 10.71
N VAL A 366 -10.36 -49.15 9.54
CA VAL A 366 -11.42 -48.82 8.58
C VAL A 366 -11.47 -49.91 7.53
N VAL A 367 -12.56 -50.68 7.49
CA VAL A 367 -12.70 -51.90 6.69
C VAL A 367 -13.58 -51.64 5.48
N LYS A 368 -13.22 -52.20 4.32
CA LYS A 368 -14.01 -52.12 3.08
C LYS A 368 -14.76 -53.44 2.87
N GLY A 369 -16.05 -53.36 2.52
CA GLY A 369 -16.87 -54.52 2.16
C GLY A 369 -17.43 -55.29 3.35
N SER A 370 -16.59 -56.01 4.11
CA SER A 370 -17.07 -56.87 5.20
C SER A 370 -16.23 -56.79 6.47
N LEU A 371 -16.86 -56.85 7.64
CA LEU A 371 -16.23 -56.80 8.96
C LEU A 371 -16.62 -58.01 9.79
N ARG A 372 -15.63 -58.70 10.38
CA ARG A 372 -15.84 -59.83 11.30
C ARG A 372 -15.88 -59.37 12.74
N PHE A 373 -16.79 -59.93 13.53
CA PHE A 373 -16.95 -59.64 14.95
C PHE A 373 -17.32 -60.89 15.74
N ARG A 374 -17.05 -60.91 17.04
CA ARG A 374 -17.31 -62.05 17.92
C ARG A 374 -18.65 -61.95 18.64
N ILE A 375 -19.47 -62.98 18.51
CA ILE A 375 -20.82 -63.08 19.07
C ILE A 375 -20.75 -63.49 20.57
N GLY A 376 -19.74 -64.27 20.94
CA GLY A 376 -19.57 -64.90 22.25
C GLY A 376 -19.54 -66.43 22.14
N SER A 377 -18.84 -67.11 23.05
CA SER A 377 -18.68 -68.57 23.06
C SER A 377 -17.96 -69.12 21.80
N GLY A 378 -16.99 -68.37 21.27
CA GLY A 378 -16.18 -68.77 20.11
C GLY A 378 -16.85 -68.62 18.74
N LYS A 379 -18.11 -68.16 18.65
CA LYS A 379 -18.82 -67.93 17.38
C LYS A 379 -18.47 -66.55 16.79
N GLU A 380 -18.12 -66.53 15.50
CA GLU A 380 -17.88 -65.30 14.73
C GLU A 380 -19.08 -64.97 13.83
N GLY A 381 -19.37 -63.69 13.69
CA GLY A 381 -20.35 -63.14 12.75
C GLY A 381 -19.66 -62.22 11.72
N THR A 382 -20.28 -62.09 10.55
CA THR A 382 -19.81 -61.22 9.48
C THR A 382 -20.86 -60.14 9.21
N MET A 383 -20.42 -58.88 9.17
CA MET A 383 -21.18 -57.73 8.70
C MET A 383 -20.77 -57.39 7.28
N VAL A 384 -21.73 -57.17 6.39
CA VAL A 384 -21.50 -56.74 5.00
C VAL A 384 -22.11 -55.36 4.80
N PHE A 385 -21.31 -54.46 4.23
CA PHE A 385 -21.69 -53.08 3.98
C PHE A 385 -22.00 -52.89 2.50
N THR A 386 -23.22 -52.43 2.21
CA THR A 386 -23.72 -52.22 0.85
C THR A 386 -24.38 -50.85 0.72
N VAL A 387 -24.46 -50.36 -0.52
CA VAL A 387 -25.13 -49.10 -0.85
C VAL A 387 -26.48 -49.44 -1.49
N GLY A 388 -27.56 -48.81 -1.02
CA GLY A 388 -28.92 -49.06 -1.49
C GLY A 388 -29.84 -47.85 -1.25
N PRO A 389 -31.11 -47.91 -1.70
CA PRO A 389 -31.99 -46.73 -1.75
C PRO A 389 -32.39 -46.20 -0.37
N GLU A 390 -32.60 -47.10 0.61
CA GLU A 390 -32.97 -46.75 1.98
C GLU A 390 -31.93 -47.26 3.00
N PRO A 391 -31.60 -46.47 4.03
CA PRO A 391 -30.69 -46.91 5.07
C PRO A 391 -31.42 -47.87 6.03
N HIS A 392 -31.08 -49.16 5.99
CA HIS A 392 -31.60 -50.14 6.93
C HIS A 392 -30.56 -51.20 7.29
N VAL A 393 -30.65 -51.73 8.51
CA VAL A 393 -29.77 -52.78 9.06
C VAL A 393 -30.62 -54.01 9.33
N PHE A 394 -30.28 -55.14 8.70
CA PHE A 394 -31.07 -56.37 8.83
C PHE A 394 -30.20 -57.62 8.74
N LYS A 395 -30.73 -58.73 9.25
CA LYS A 395 -30.10 -60.05 9.13
C LYS A 395 -30.49 -60.68 7.80
N ALA A 396 -29.52 -60.95 6.94
CA ALA A 396 -29.74 -61.67 5.69
C ALA A 396 -29.97 -63.18 5.96
N LYS A 397 -30.56 -63.87 4.97
CA LYS A 397 -30.94 -65.30 5.08
C LYS A 397 -29.74 -66.24 5.28
N ASP A 398 -28.55 -65.79 4.88
CA ASP A 398 -27.25 -66.42 5.08
C ASP A 398 -26.70 -66.24 6.51
N GLY A 399 -27.42 -65.53 7.37
CA GLY A 399 -27.03 -65.24 8.75
C GLY A 399 -26.09 -64.04 8.92
N GLN A 400 -25.70 -63.37 7.83
CA GLN A 400 -24.84 -62.19 7.87
C GLN A 400 -25.64 -60.93 8.22
N LEU A 401 -24.99 -59.95 8.83
CA LEU A 401 -25.60 -58.64 9.09
C LEU A 401 -25.34 -57.72 7.90
N THR A 402 -26.39 -57.38 7.14
CA THR A 402 -26.26 -56.45 6.03
C THR A 402 -26.62 -55.05 6.51
N VAL A 403 -25.69 -54.12 6.31
CA VAL A 403 -25.89 -52.69 6.55
C VAL A 403 -26.01 -52.02 5.19
N VAL A 404 -27.22 -51.57 4.87
CA VAL A 404 -27.51 -50.82 3.65
C VAL A 404 -27.45 -49.34 3.98
N ARG A 405 -26.71 -48.57 3.20
CA ARG A 405 -26.63 -47.11 3.33
C ARG A 405 -27.13 -46.44 2.06
N LYS A 406 -27.85 -45.32 2.24
CA LYS A 406 -28.23 -44.43 1.13
C LYS A 406 -26.98 -43.91 0.41
N PRO A 407 -26.90 -43.94 -0.93
CA PRO A 407 -25.79 -43.34 -1.66
C PRO A 407 -25.63 -41.87 -1.22
N SER A 408 -24.40 -41.46 -0.96
CA SER A 408 -24.12 -40.04 -0.81
C SER A 408 -24.50 -39.34 -2.10
N ALA A 409 -25.17 -38.20 -2.00
CA ALA A 409 -25.39 -37.37 -3.18
C ALA A 409 -24.01 -37.02 -3.72
N ALA A 410 -23.65 -37.60 -4.87
CA ALA A 410 -22.49 -37.18 -5.63
C ALA A 410 -22.67 -35.68 -5.88
N ARG A 411 -21.76 -34.88 -5.32
CA ARG A 411 -21.60 -33.50 -5.76
C ARG A 411 -20.61 -33.57 -6.90
N ASP A 412 -21.09 -33.25 -8.09
CA ASP A 412 -20.28 -32.86 -9.25
C ASP A 412 -19.26 -31.78 -8.89
#